data_AF-A0A9E3RAE5-F1
#
_entry.id   AF-A0A9E3RAE5-F1
#
_cell.length_a   1.000
_cell.length_b   1.000
_cell.length_c   1.000
_cell.angle_alpha   90.00
_cell.angle_beta   90.00
_cell.angle_gamma   90.00
#
_symmetry.space_group_name_H-M   'P 1'
#
loop_
_entity.id
_entity.type
_entity.pdbx_description
1 polymer ?
#
loop_
_entity_poly.entity_id
_entity_poly.type
_entity_poly.pdbx_seq_one_letter_code
_entity_poly.pdbx_strand_id
1 'polypeptide(L)'
;MVWVAGCGAGSSQIGGSGSGGSGGSAASGTGGGTSASSGGGSASSSGGGSPSQCMDLDGDGVSNCLGDCDDNNPNVKPSAAEVKNGVDDNCDGKVDNNIAGEDQDKDGTPYPADCNDAEPLVGPNAIEDTTNKVDDNCNGQVDEAPVDCEASAATSSPAGGDFAKAIGMCSPVASSLPLGGATQRGVRTKFGASFTPRAGAKMIMLSSGVATDQVDSPTYHPQGGTQFLTSVAHPLYSPPRCAAPATTPPAIDAAEFQVQLKVPQNAKNLSFNFAFFSAEYPEWVCTEYNDRFMAILESDGLDVAQLPKGQCKTGTARPTCNVSYDDKGQPVSINNAFFDICDSASGGTGSSAWTNTCTKSPTMLNGTGYQESLYDNNDSSLPKHRAGGSTGWLSTTAPVKPNETITLRFIVIDEGDAKLDSAVLIDNFKWGVTAVAAPVTVDPGIN
;
A
#
# COMPACT_ATOMS: atom_id res chain seq x y z
N MET A 1 41.51 9.14 -25.13
CA MET A 1 41.57 8.54 -26.48
C MET A 1 40.16 8.52 -27.02
N VAL A 2 39.94 9.30 -28.07
CA VAL A 2 38.66 9.56 -28.73
C VAL A 2 38.38 8.46 -29.75
N TRP A 3 37.15 7.99 -29.86
CA TRP A 3 36.58 7.58 -31.14
C TRP A 3 35.12 8.03 -31.22
N VAL A 4 34.91 9.01 -32.10
CA VAL A 4 33.65 9.46 -32.67
C VAL A 4 33.46 8.68 -33.97
N ALA A 5 32.23 8.28 -34.30
CA ALA A 5 31.84 7.97 -35.67
C ALA A 5 30.51 8.69 -35.94
N GLY A 6 30.52 9.55 -36.96
CA GLY A 6 29.38 10.31 -37.43
C GLY A 6 28.92 9.91 -38.84
N CYS A 7 27.74 10.43 -39.16
CA CYS A 7 27.21 10.89 -40.45
C CYS A 7 27.07 9.94 -41.66
N GLY A 8 25.89 10.01 -42.26
CA GLY A 8 25.61 9.62 -43.65
C GLY A 8 24.20 9.99 -44.08
N ALA A 9 24.05 11.18 -44.69
CA ALA A 9 22.82 11.73 -45.25
C ALA A 9 22.45 11.08 -46.62
N GLY A 10 21.17 11.16 -46.98
CA GLY A 10 20.68 10.86 -48.32
C GLY A 10 19.42 11.67 -48.65
N SER A 11 19.60 12.76 -49.39
CA SER A 11 18.53 13.57 -50.00
C SER A 11 17.98 12.93 -51.27
N SER A 12 16.68 13.11 -51.53
CA SER A 12 16.20 13.48 -52.86
C SER A 12 14.82 14.14 -52.81
N GLN A 13 14.76 15.31 -53.43
CA GLN A 13 13.56 16.04 -53.81
C GLN A 13 12.95 15.50 -55.12
N ILE A 14 11.72 15.93 -55.40
CA ILE A 14 11.05 16.34 -56.66
C ILE A 14 9.55 16.08 -56.40
N GLY A 15 8.56 16.96 -56.57
CA GLY A 15 8.47 18.26 -57.25
C GLY A 15 7.12 18.35 -57.98
N GLY A 16 6.28 19.32 -57.58
CA GLY A 16 5.19 19.95 -58.38
C GLY A 16 3.90 19.15 -58.64
N SER A 17 2.75 19.76 -58.99
CA SER A 17 2.31 21.16 -59.04
C SER A 17 0.86 21.20 -59.62
N GLY A 18 0.07 22.21 -59.21
CA GLY A 18 -1.10 22.77 -59.92
C GLY A 18 -2.46 22.10 -59.65
N SER A 19 -3.63 22.75 -59.76
CA SER A 19 -4.02 24.15 -60.07
C SER A 19 -5.57 24.24 -60.18
N GLY A 20 -6.15 25.43 -59.92
CA GLY A 20 -7.48 25.88 -60.41
C GLY A 20 -8.65 25.64 -59.44
N GLY A 21 -9.35 26.64 -58.90
CA GLY A 21 -10.19 27.69 -59.54
C GLY A 21 -11.67 27.29 -59.34
N SER A 22 -12.71 28.10 -59.10
CA SER A 22 -12.96 29.55 -59.13
C SER A 22 -14.48 29.77 -58.85
N GLY A 23 -14.88 30.98 -58.45
CA GLY A 23 -16.26 31.51 -58.49
C GLY A 23 -16.97 31.53 -57.12
N GLY A 24 -17.49 32.62 -56.57
CA GLY A 24 -17.91 33.90 -57.12
C GLY A 24 -19.41 34.10 -56.88
N SER A 25 -19.80 35.12 -56.10
CA SER A 25 -20.97 36.00 -56.35
C SER A 25 -21.22 36.94 -55.17
N ALA A 26 -21.28 38.23 -55.51
CA ALA A 26 -21.80 39.31 -54.67
C ALA A 26 -23.33 39.36 -54.76
N ALA A 27 -23.98 39.87 -53.71
CA ALA A 27 -25.30 40.48 -53.83
C ALA A 27 -25.40 41.67 -52.86
N SER A 28 -25.72 42.81 -53.47
CA SER A 28 -26.03 44.12 -52.92
C SER A 28 -27.40 44.15 -52.23
N GLY A 29 -27.53 45.00 -51.21
CA GLY A 29 -28.82 45.44 -50.66
C GLY A 29 -28.73 46.88 -50.13
N THR A 30 -29.19 47.82 -50.94
CA THR A 30 -29.40 49.25 -50.63
C THR A 30 -30.83 49.50 -50.11
N GLY A 31 -31.01 50.47 -49.19
CA GLY A 31 -32.22 51.31 -49.20
C GLY A 31 -32.80 51.80 -47.87
N GLY A 32 -32.77 53.14 -47.66
CA GLY A 32 -33.75 53.96 -46.91
C GLY A 32 -33.56 54.04 -45.38
N GLY A 33 -33.42 55.18 -44.70
CA GLY A 33 -33.70 56.58 -45.02
C GLY A 33 -35.03 57.04 -44.41
N THR A 34 -35.02 57.58 -43.18
CA THR A 34 -35.95 58.63 -42.72
C THR A 34 -35.36 59.46 -41.58
N SER A 35 -35.59 60.76 -41.67
CA SER A 35 -35.09 61.85 -40.85
C SER A 35 -36.06 62.23 -39.72
N ALA A 36 -35.49 62.90 -38.70
CA ALA A 36 -36.07 63.92 -37.81
C ALA A 36 -37.01 63.50 -36.65
N SER A 37 -36.58 63.80 -35.42
CA SER A 37 -37.19 64.91 -34.67
C SER A 37 -36.28 65.40 -33.55
N SER A 38 -36.10 66.71 -33.52
CA SER A 38 -35.58 67.54 -32.44
C SER A 38 -36.31 67.33 -31.12
N GLY A 39 -35.56 67.35 -30.01
CA GLY A 39 -36.10 67.46 -28.66
C GLY A 39 -35.02 67.83 -27.67
N GLY A 40 -34.66 69.12 -27.63
CA GLY A 40 -33.85 69.68 -26.56
C GLY A 40 -34.63 69.64 -25.24
N GLY A 41 -33.97 69.20 -24.18
CA GLY A 41 -34.51 69.18 -22.83
C GLY A 41 -33.36 69.12 -21.83
N SER A 42 -32.75 70.28 -21.56
CA SER A 42 -31.94 70.46 -20.37
C SER A 42 -32.85 70.38 -19.15
N ALA A 43 -32.68 69.35 -18.33
CA ALA A 43 -33.16 69.33 -16.96
C ALA A 43 -32.01 68.86 -16.06
N SER A 44 -31.43 69.84 -15.39
CA SER A 44 -30.64 69.65 -14.18
C SER A 44 -31.54 69.05 -13.11
N SER A 45 -31.13 67.91 -12.54
CA SER A 45 -31.50 67.55 -11.17
C SER A 45 -30.42 66.65 -10.58
N SER A 46 -29.55 67.28 -9.80
CA SER A 46 -28.77 66.70 -8.73
C SER A 46 -29.69 65.95 -7.74
N GLY A 47 -29.34 64.71 -7.43
CA GLY A 47 -30.03 63.89 -6.42
C GLY A 47 -29.42 62.49 -6.34
N GLY A 48 -28.64 62.26 -5.27
CA GLY A 48 -27.75 61.12 -5.09
C GLY A 48 -28.43 59.75 -4.97
N GLY A 49 -27.65 58.76 -5.37
CA GLY A 49 -27.97 57.34 -5.38
C GLY A 49 -27.22 56.71 -6.54
N SER A 50 -25.89 56.58 -6.41
CA SER A 50 -25.07 55.92 -7.43
C SER A 50 -25.66 54.53 -7.68
N PRO A 51 -26.11 54.19 -8.90
CA PRO A 51 -26.25 52.79 -9.21
C PRO A 51 -24.82 52.24 -9.11
N SER A 52 -24.60 51.29 -8.22
CA SER A 52 -23.45 50.38 -8.31
C SER A 52 -23.63 49.61 -9.62
N GLN A 53 -23.35 50.27 -10.73
CA GLN A 53 -23.35 49.64 -12.03
C GLN A 53 -22.15 48.71 -11.99
N CYS A 54 -22.39 47.47 -12.42
CA CYS A 54 -21.39 46.46 -12.74
C CYS A 54 -20.49 46.99 -13.86
N MET A 55 -19.72 48.04 -13.56
CA MET A 55 -18.76 48.67 -14.43
C MET A 55 -17.42 48.08 -14.06
N ASP A 56 -16.67 47.71 -15.06
CA ASP A 56 -15.26 47.37 -14.96
C ASP A 56 -14.48 48.70 -14.92
N LEU A 57 -14.07 49.12 -13.72
CA LEU A 57 -13.48 50.44 -13.48
C LEU A 57 -11.98 50.50 -13.82
N ASP A 58 -11.27 49.37 -13.77
CA ASP A 58 -9.84 49.29 -14.09
C ASP A 58 -9.54 48.74 -15.50
N GLY A 59 -10.55 48.22 -16.19
CA GLY A 59 -10.50 47.79 -17.58
C GLY A 59 -9.88 46.41 -17.79
N ASP A 60 -9.89 45.55 -16.78
CA ASP A 60 -9.28 44.22 -16.86
C ASP A 60 -10.20 43.12 -17.44
N GLY A 61 -11.46 43.48 -17.67
CA GLY A 61 -12.49 42.62 -18.25
C GLY A 61 -13.43 41.96 -17.22
N VAL A 62 -13.23 42.16 -15.92
CA VAL A 62 -14.09 41.66 -14.84
C VAL A 62 -14.60 42.83 -14.01
N SER A 63 -15.92 42.96 -13.86
CA SER A 63 -16.50 43.95 -12.93
C SER A 63 -16.72 43.35 -11.55
N ASN A 64 -16.92 44.18 -10.53
CA ASN A 64 -17.35 43.74 -9.18
C ASN A 64 -18.54 42.75 -9.15
N CYS A 65 -19.49 42.84 -10.08
CA CYS A 65 -20.64 41.92 -10.16
C CYS A 65 -20.28 40.54 -10.74
N LEU A 66 -19.12 40.41 -11.37
CA LEU A 66 -18.59 39.19 -11.96
C LEU A 66 -17.53 38.53 -11.06
N GLY A 67 -17.33 39.04 -9.84
CA GLY A 67 -16.46 38.43 -8.84
C GLY A 67 -15.16 39.18 -8.59
N ASP A 68 -14.94 40.35 -9.21
CA ASP A 68 -13.80 41.20 -8.87
C ASP A 68 -13.95 41.80 -7.45
N CYS A 69 -12.91 41.57 -6.64
CA CYS A 69 -12.81 41.99 -5.25
C CYS A 69 -12.11 43.35 -5.08
N ASP A 70 -11.41 43.87 -6.09
CA ASP A 70 -10.86 45.23 -6.13
C ASP A 70 -10.92 45.84 -7.55
N ASP A 71 -12.12 46.32 -7.91
CA ASP A 71 -12.50 46.96 -9.20
C ASP A 71 -11.63 48.17 -9.62
N ASN A 72 -10.65 48.59 -8.80
CA ASN A 72 -9.71 49.67 -9.14
C ASN A 72 -8.29 49.17 -9.44
N ASN A 73 -8.05 47.86 -9.43
CA ASN A 73 -6.73 47.26 -9.60
C ASN A 73 -6.76 46.12 -10.62
N PRO A 74 -6.26 46.33 -11.85
CA PRO A 74 -6.41 45.38 -12.95
C PRO A 74 -5.55 44.10 -12.78
N ASN A 75 -4.85 43.95 -11.65
CA ASN A 75 -4.16 42.72 -11.27
C ASN A 75 -4.96 41.86 -10.28
N VAL A 76 -6.04 42.39 -9.70
CA VAL A 76 -6.90 41.71 -8.74
C VAL A 76 -8.19 41.32 -9.46
N LYS A 77 -8.39 40.03 -9.72
CA LYS A 77 -9.60 39.50 -10.37
C LYS A 77 -9.70 37.98 -10.19
N PRO A 78 -10.89 37.38 -10.38
CA PRO A 78 -11.04 35.94 -10.50
C PRO A 78 -9.98 35.29 -11.40
N SER A 79 -9.27 34.30 -10.86
CA SER A 79 -8.20 33.54 -11.56
C SER A 79 -6.92 34.32 -11.88
N ALA A 80 -6.68 35.50 -11.28
CA ALA A 80 -5.34 36.08 -11.30
C ALA A 80 -4.33 35.15 -10.61
N ALA A 81 -3.03 35.33 -10.90
CA ALA A 81 -1.99 34.62 -10.17
C ALA A 81 -1.67 35.38 -8.89
N GLU A 82 -1.66 34.68 -7.76
CA GLU A 82 -1.27 35.23 -6.46
C GLU A 82 0.21 35.65 -6.47
N VAL A 83 0.48 36.83 -5.92
CA VAL A 83 1.82 37.31 -5.62
C VAL A 83 1.90 37.73 -4.17
N LYS A 84 3.06 37.56 -3.53
CA LYS A 84 3.26 37.83 -2.09
C LYS A 84 3.20 39.32 -1.75
N ASN A 85 2.01 39.90 -1.79
CA ASN A 85 1.76 41.33 -1.64
C ASN A 85 0.75 41.63 -0.52
N GLY A 86 0.16 40.60 0.11
CA GLY A 86 -0.83 40.74 1.17
C GLY A 86 -2.25 41.05 0.66
N VAL A 87 -2.51 40.84 -0.63
CA VAL A 87 -3.79 41.00 -1.32
C VAL A 87 -4.25 39.62 -1.80
N ASP A 88 -5.55 39.39 -1.82
CA ASP A 88 -6.17 38.26 -2.51
C ASP A 88 -6.29 38.68 -3.99
N ASP A 89 -5.25 38.38 -4.78
CA ASP A 89 -5.18 38.80 -6.18
C ASP A 89 -6.22 38.04 -7.02
N ASN A 90 -6.54 36.80 -6.65
CA ASN A 90 -7.38 35.91 -7.45
C ASN A 90 -8.87 35.89 -7.04
N CYS A 91 -9.22 36.64 -5.99
CA CYS A 91 -10.55 36.77 -5.39
C CYS A 91 -11.19 35.45 -4.91
N ASP A 92 -10.39 34.49 -4.45
CA ASP A 92 -10.87 33.20 -3.91
C ASP A 92 -11.16 33.25 -2.39
N GLY A 93 -10.90 34.39 -1.75
CA GLY A 93 -11.08 34.63 -0.32
C GLY A 93 -9.86 34.25 0.54
N LYS A 94 -8.75 33.83 -0.07
CA LYS A 94 -7.48 33.54 0.59
C LYS A 94 -6.44 34.55 0.08
N VAL A 95 -5.60 35.02 0.99
CA VAL A 95 -4.54 35.98 0.67
C VAL A 95 -3.24 35.23 0.49
N ASP A 96 -2.50 35.53 -0.58
CA ASP A 96 -1.17 35.02 -0.87
C ASP A 96 -1.09 33.47 -0.89
N ASN A 97 -2.13 32.76 -1.37
CA ASN A 97 -2.14 31.28 -1.49
C ASN A 97 -1.66 30.79 -2.86
N ASN A 98 -1.25 29.52 -2.99
CA ASN A 98 -0.92 28.92 -4.29
C ASN A 98 0.08 29.77 -5.13
N ILE A 99 1.07 30.37 -4.46
CA ILE A 99 2.07 31.22 -5.12
C ILE A 99 3.13 30.32 -5.77
N ALA A 100 3.35 30.49 -7.08
CA ALA A 100 4.31 29.68 -7.82
C ALA A 100 5.72 29.67 -7.20
N GLY A 101 6.17 28.48 -6.80
CA GLY A 101 7.49 28.25 -6.21
C GLY A 101 7.56 28.47 -4.69
N GLU A 102 6.48 28.91 -4.05
CA GLU A 102 6.38 28.90 -2.59
C GLU A 102 5.88 27.52 -2.12
N ASP A 103 6.25 27.18 -0.88
CA ASP A 103 5.85 25.99 -0.14
C ASP A 103 5.27 26.51 1.18
N GLN A 104 3.99 26.87 1.15
CA GLN A 104 3.33 27.63 2.21
C GLN A 104 3.05 26.76 3.44
N ASP A 105 2.76 25.49 3.25
CA ASP A 105 2.46 24.54 4.31
C ASP A 105 3.70 23.77 4.86
N LYS A 106 4.82 23.84 4.12
CA LYS A 106 6.15 23.31 4.48
C LYS A 106 6.22 21.78 4.45
N ASP A 107 5.45 21.13 3.60
CA ASP A 107 5.54 19.69 3.33
C ASP A 107 6.78 19.33 2.46
N GLY A 108 7.38 20.32 1.78
CA GLY A 108 8.50 20.17 0.86
C GLY A 108 8.14 20.15 -0.63
N THR A 109 6.88 20.40 -0.97
CA THR A 109 6.34 20.44 -2.34
C THR A 109 5.79 21.84 -2.64
N PRO A 110 6.44 22.64 -3.50
CA PRO A 110 5.92 23.96 -3.84
C PRO A 110 4.80 23.92 -4.88
N TYR A 111 3.93 24.93 -4.88
CA TYR A 111 2.95 25.16 -5.96
C TYR A 111 3.68 25.39 -7.32
N PRO A 112 3.18 24.85 -8.46
CA PRO A 112 1.90 24.17 -8.66
C PRO A 112 1.96 22.64 -8.59
N ALA A 113 3.07 22.06 -8.10
CA ALA A 113 3.13 20.61 -7.95
C ALA A 113 2.25 20.14 -6.78
N ASP A 114 2.13 20.97 -5.75
CA ASP A 114 1.09 20.87 -4.75
C ASP A 114 -0.16 21.63 -5.23
N CYS A 115 -1.30 20.93 -5.27
CA CYS A 115 -2.60 21.45 -5.68
C CYS A 115 -3.35 22.15 -4.53
N ASN A 116 -2.85 22.06 -3.30
CA ASN A 116 -3.33 22.79 -2.14
C ASN A 116 -2.18 23.09 -1.17
N ASP A 117 -1.38 24.10 -1.52
CA ASP A 117 -0.16 24.56 -0.81
C ASP A 117 -0.40 25.11 0.62
N ALA A 118 -1.62 24.97 1.15
CA ALA A 118 -1.99 25.32 2.52
C ALA A 118 -2.28 24.09 3.41
N GLU A 119 -2.29 22.87 2.86
CA GLU A 119 -2.66 21.64 3.57
C GLU A 119 -1.56 20.57 3.47
N PRO A 120 -0.71 20.39 4.53
CA PRO A 120 0.51 19.58 4.46
C PRO A 120 0.33 18.08 4.17
N LEU A 121 -0.91 17.60 4.04
CA LEU A 121 -1.28 16.22 3.74
C LEU A 121 -1.79 16.05 2.30
N VAL A 122 -1.96 17.13 1.55
CA VAL A 122 -2.28 17.13 0.12
C VAL A 122 -0.97 17.40 -0.63
N GLY A 123 -0.73 16.67 -1.70
CA GLY A 123 0.51 16.80 -2.46
C GLY A 123 0.81 15.54 -3.29
N PRO A 124 1.72 15.64 -4.26
CA PRO A 124 1.97 14.60 -5.27
C PRO A 124 2.48 13.26 -4.70
N ASN A 125 2.83 13.21 -3.41
CA ASN A 125 3.29 12.01 -2.71
C ASN A 125 2.26 11.47 -1.71
N ALA A 126 1.04 12.00 -1.67
CA ALA A 126 -0.08 11.49 -0.89
C ALA A 126 -0.70 10.25 -1.55
N ILE A 127 -1.52 9.52 -0.78
CA ILE A 127 -2.49 8.56 -1.32
C ILE A 127 -3.88 9.20 -1.35
N GLU A 128 -4.76 8.74 -2.22
CA GLU A 128 -6.17 9.14 -2.16
C GLU A 128 -6.88 8.60 -0.93
N ASP A 129 -7.55 9.50 -0.21
CA ASP A 129 -8.70 9.15 0.61
C ASP A 129 -9.97 9.28 -0.22
N THR A 130 -10.42 8.14 -0.77
CA THR A 130 -11.61 8.00 -1.65
C THR A 130 -12.95 8.53 -1.10
N THR A 131 -12.96 9.14 0.09
CA THR A 131 -14.15 9.61 0.79
C THR A 131 -14.18 11.12 1.03
N ASN A 132 -13.08 11.84 0.82
CA ASN A 132 -12.93 13.22 1.29
C ASN A 132 -13.25 14.29 0.23
N LYS A 133 -13.43 13.91 -1.06
CA LYS A 133 -13.75 14.83 -2.17
C LYS A 133 -12.60 15.81 -2.50
N VAL A 134 -11.37 15.46 -2.10
CA VAL A 134 -10.14 16.19 -2.40
C VAL A 134 -9.33 15.36 -3.39
N ASP A 135 -8.58 16.02 -4.28
CA ASP A 135 -7.50 15.39 -5.05
C ASP A 135 -6.28 15.38 -4.13
N ASP A 136 -6.13 14.33 -3.31
CA ASP A 136 -5.09 14.31 -2.29
C ASP A 136 -3.69 14.23 -2.93
N ASN A 137 -3.56 13.50 -4.04
CA ASN A 137 -2.29 13.25 -4.71
C ASN A 137 -2.00 14.18 -5.91
N CYS A 138 -2.82 15.19 -6.12
CA CYS A 138 -2.64 16.24 -7.12
C CYS A 138 -2.45 15.72 -8.55
N ASN A 139 -3.14 14.65 -8.93
CA ASN A 139 -3.07 14.10 -10.29
C ASN A 139 -4.22 14.56 -11.22
N GLY A 140 -5.10 15.43 -10.71
CA GLY A 140 -6.26 15.95 -11.42
C GLY A 140 -7.50 15.05 -11.37
N GLN A 141 -7.46 13.98 -10.57
CA GLN A 141 -8.60 13.12 -10.26
C GLN A 141 -8.94 13.26 -8.78
N VAL A 142 -10.23 13.15 -8.46
CA VAL A 142 -10.73 13.28 -7.09
C VAL A 142 -11.25 11.92 -6.67
N ASP A 143 -10.80 11.44 -5.51
CA ASP A 143 -11.23 10.19 -4.88
C ASP A 143 -11.03 8.94 -5.78
N GLU A 144 -10.00 8.88 -6.63
CA GLU A 144 -9.77 7.72 -7.48
C GLU A 144 -9.29 6.48 -6.71
N ALA A 145 -9.52 5.31 -7.32
CA ALA A 145 -9.04 4.06 -6.74
C ALA A 145 -7.50 3.98 -6.79
N PRO A 146 -6.86 3.35 -5.79
CA PRO A 146 -5.42 3.13 -5.80
C PRO A 146 -4.94 2.44 -7.08
N VAL A 147 -3.78 2.88 -7.59
CA VAL A 147 -3.17 2.32 -8.80
C VAL A 147 -2.85 0.84 -8.60
N ASP A 148 -3.38 -0.01 -9.48
CA ASP A 148 -3.04 -1.43 -9.56
C ASP A 148 -1.82 -1.65 -10.47
N CYS A 149 -0.76 -2.23 -9.93
CA CYS A 149 0.48 -2.56 -10.63
C CYS A 149 0.72 -4.07 -10.77
N GLU A 150 -0.19 -4.89 -10.26
CA GLU A 150 0.01 -6.32 -10.06
C GLU A 150 0.07 -7.09 -11.39
N ALA A 151 -0.60 -6.56 -12.43
CA ALA A 151 -0.54 -7.09 -13.79
C ALA A 151 0.90 -7.21 -14.32
N SER A 152 1.81 -6.36 -13.84
CA SER A 152 3.23 -6.36 -14.24
C SER A 152 4.13 -7.28 -13.42
N ALA A 153 3.61 -7.94 -12.37
CA ALA A 153 4.35 -8.91 -11.57
C ALA A 153 4.41 -10.26 -12.28
N ALA A 154 5.59 -10.86 -12.46
CA ALA A 154 5.68 -12.21 -13.03
C ALA A 154 5.23 -13.28 -12.02
N THR A 155 4.39 -14.24 -12.46
CA THR A 155 4.04 -15.43 -11.67
C THR A 155 5.26 -16.33 -11.48
N SER A 156 5.41 -16.94 -10.30
CA SER A 156 6.58 -17.78 -9.97
C SER A 156 7.93 -17.06 -10.11
N SER A 157 7.94 -15.72 -10.09
CA SER A 157 9.17 -14.94 -10.09
C SER A 157 9.95 -15.16 -8.79
N PRO A 158 11.30 -15.15 -8.82
CA PRO A 158 12.14 -15.06 -7.63
C PRO A 158 12.60 -13.63 -7.32
N ALA A 159 12.10 -12.60 -8.02
CA ALA A 159 12.58 -11.21 -7.91
C ALA A 159 11.75 -10.40 -6.90
N GLY A 160 12.43 -9.65 -6.03
CA GLY A 160 11.77 -8.84 -4.99
C GLY A 160 10.79 -7.79 -5.53
N GLY A 161 11.07 -7.22 -6.71
CA GLY A 161 10.17 -6.25 -7.34
C GLY A 161 8.84 -6.86 -7.78
N ASP A 162 8.84 -8.11 -8.21
CA ASP A 162 7.59 -8.83 -8.53
C ASP A 162 6.81 -9.18 -7.26
N PHE A 163 7.51 -9.48 -6.15
CA PHE A 163 6.87 -9.72 -4.85
C PHE A 163 6.15 -8.47 -4.34
N ALA A 164 6.83 -7.32 -4.39
CA ALA A 164 6.24 -6.05 -3.97
C ALA A 164 4.95 -5.74 -4.76
N LYS A 165 5.01 -5.85 -6.09
CA LYS A 165 3.85 -5.63 -6.95
C LYS A 165 2.74 -6.65 -6.74
N ALA A 166 3.09 -7.92 -6.50
CA ALA A 166 2.13 -9.00 -6.29
C ALA A 166 1.28 -8.84 -5.03
N ILE A 167 1.66 -7.96 -4.10
CA ILE A 167 0.88 -7.65 -2.90
C ILE A 167 0.36 -6.20 -2.89
N GLY A 168 0.41 -5.49 -4.01
CA GLY A 168 -0.12 -4.12 -4.15
C GLY A 168 0.86 -2.99 -3.80
N MET A 169 2.16 -3.24 -3.68
CA MET A 169 3.15 -2.17 -3.49
C MET A 169 3.61 -1.61 -4.85
N CYS A 170 2.95 -0.54 -5.30
CA CYS A 170 3.04 -0.05 -6.68
C CYS A 170 4.04 1.09 -6.94
N SER A 171 4.43 1.84 -5.91
CA SER A 171 5.50 2.85 -6.03
C SER A 171 6.88 2.20 -6.13
N PRO A 172 7.94 2.90 -6.57
CA PRO A 172 9.30 2.34 -6.54
C PRO A 172 9.66 1.86 -5.12
N VAL A 173 9.74 0.54 -4.96
CA VAL A 173 10.11 -0.11 -3.70
C VAL A 173 11.51 -0.66 -3.84
N ALA A 174 12.41 -0.27 -2.94
CA ALA A 174 13.66 -0.99 -2.78
C ALA A 174 13.35 -2.33 -2.09
N SER A 175 13.45 -3.43 -2.84
CA SER A 175 13.10 -4.76 -2.37
C SER A 175 14.31 -5.69 -2.42
N SER A 176 14.39 -6.61 -1.47
CA SER A 176 15.43 -7.63 -1.38
C SER A 176 14.90 -8.93 -0.77
N LEU A 177 15.63 -10.01 -1.00
CA LEU A 177 15.30 -11.36 -0.53
C LEU A 177 16.53 -11.90 0.23
N PRO A 178 16.77 -11.41 1.46
CA PRO A 178 18.05 -11.61 2.13
C PRO A 178 18.25 -13.03 2.67
N LEU A 179 17.17 -13.79 2.88
CA LEU A 179 17.20 -15.16 3.40
C LEU A 179 16.41 -16.12 2.50
N GLY A 180 16.82 -17.39 2.53
CA GLY A 180 16.18 -18.50 1.85
C GLY A 180 16.56 -18.68 0.38
N GLY A 181 16.41 -19.91 -0.11
CA GLY A 181 16.63 -20.30 -1.51
C GLY A 181 15.49 -19.89 -2.44
N ALA A 182 15.73 -19.95 -3.76
CA ALA A 182 14.74 -19.54 -4.77
C ALA A 182 13.43 -20.33 -4.70
N THR A 183 13.47 -21.59 -4.24
CA THR A 183 12.32 -22.47 -4.09
C THR A 183 11.53 -22.23 -2.79
N GLN A 184 12.10 -21.52 -1.81
CA GLN A 184 11.46 -21.19 -0.53
C GLN A 184 10.47 -20.02 -0.65
N ARG A 185 10.23 -19.52 -1.87
CA ARG A 185 9.42 -18.33 -2.11
C ARG A 185 8.78 -18.37 -3.50
N GLY A 186 7.67 -17.66 -3.66
CA GLY A 186 7.11 -17.43 -5.00
C GLY A 186 5.85 -16.56 -5.01
N VAL A 187 5.54 -16.03 -6.19
CA VAL A 187 4.26 -15.36 -6.48
C VAL A 187 3.24 -16.42 -6.93
N ARG A 188 2.07 -16.42 -6.29
CA ARG A 188 0.99 -17.42 -6.47
C ARG A 188 -0.33 -16.75 -6.79
N THR A 189 -1.20 -17.45 -7.52
CA THR A 189 -2.59 -17.03 -7.78
C THR A 189 -3.61 -17.81 -6.94
N LYS A 190 -3.15 -18.86 -6.25
CA LYS A 190 -3.90 -19.71 -5.33
C LYS A 190 -2.91 -20.52 -4.47
N PHE A 191 -3.41 -21.10 -3.39
CA PHE A 191 -2.72 -22.09 -2.59
C PHE A 191 -3.74 -23.13 -2.08
N GLY A 192 -3.57 -24.37 -2.52
CA GLY A 192 -4.60 -25.41 -2.37
C GLY A 192 -5.93 -25.00 -3.01
N ALA A 193 -7.03 -25.49 -2.43
CA ALA A 193 -8.38 -25.28 -2.96
C ALA A 193 -9.09 -24.04 -2.41
N SER A 194 -8.60 -23.44 -1.31
CA SER A 194 -9.37 -22.43 -0.57
C SER A 194 -8.66 -21.11 -0.33
N PHE A 195 -7.35 -21.02 -0.53
CA PHE A 195 -6.63 -19.77 -0.34
C PHE A 195 -6.37 -19.10 -1.69
N THR A 196 -7.14 -18.04 -1.95
CA THR A 196 -6.93 -17.13 -3.07
C THR A 196 -6.45 -15.77 -2.57
N PRO A 197 -5.85 -14.95 -3.43
CA PRO A 197 -5.54 -13.55 -3.14
C PRO A 197 -6.72 -12.80 -2.48
N ARG A 198 -6.40 -11.94 -1.51
CA ARG A 198 -7.32 -11.03 -0.81
C ARG A 198 -7.47 -9.69 -1.54
N ALA A 199 -6.53 -9.35 -2.42
CA ALA A 199 -6.70 -8.29 -3.41
C ALA A 199 -6.07 -8.71 -4.74
N GLY A 200 -6.60 -8.14 -5.82
CA GLY A 200 -6.11 -8.43 -7.17
C GLY A 200 -6.12 -9.93 -7.51
N ALA A 201 -5.10 -10.40 -8.21
CA ALA A 201 -5.01 -11.75 -8.78
C ALA A 201 -3.81 -12.57 -8.29
N LYS A 202 -2.94 -11.99 -7.45
CA LYS A 202 -1.72 -12.65 -6.95
C LYS A 202 -1.53 -12.38 -5.46
N MET A 203 -0.72 -13.22 -4.86
CA MET A 203 -0.20 -13.11 -3.51
C MET A 203 1.24 -13.65 -3.51
N ILE A 204 2.01 -13.38 -2.48
CA ILE A 204 3.32 -14.03 -2.30
C ILE A 204 3.22 -15.15 -1.28
N MET A 205 4.11 -16.12 -1.42
CA MET A 205 4.32 -17.20 -0.49
C MET A 205 5.79 -17.23 -0.08
N LEU A 206 6.04 -17.33 1.22
CA LEU A 206 7.33 -17.71 1.80
C LEU A 206 7.15 -19.05 2.51
N SER A 207 8.17 -19.91 2.49
CA SER A 207 8.13 -21.24 3.09
C SER A 207 9.48 -21.55 3.74
N SER A 208 9.49 -22.18 4.91
CA SER A 208 10.72 -22.82 5.40
C SER A 208 11.09 -24.03 4.54
N GLY A 209 10.09 -24.63 3.89
CA GLY A 209 10.25 -25.65 2.86
C GLY A 209 10.16 -25.09 1.44
N VAL A 210 9.51 -25.83 0.53
CA VAL A 210 9.23 -25.35 -0.84
C VAL A 210 7.93 -24.53 -0.86
N ALA A 211 7.95 -23.37 -1.52
CA ALA A 211 6.78 -22.48 -1.70
C ALA A 211 5.88 -22.94 -2.86
N THR A 212 5.32 -24.14 -2.73
CA THR A 212 4.28 -24.69 -3.61
C THR A 212 3.34 -25.58 -2.80
N ASP A 213 2.32 -26.14 -3.45
CA ASP A 213 1.29 -26.96 -2.82
C ASP A 213 1.21 -28.36 -3.45
N GLN A 214 0.19 -29.14 -3.08
CA GLN A 214 -0.02 -30.47 -3.66
C GLN A 214 -0.73 -30.45 -5.02
N VAL A 215 -1.25 -29.30 -5.43
CA VAL A 215 -2.06 -29.16 -6.65
C VAL A 215 -1.19 -28.77 -7.84
N ASP A 216 -0.20 -27.93 -7.61
CA ASP A 216 0.69 -27.41 -8.63
C ASP A 216 1.93 -28.32 -8.82
N SER A 217 2.62 -28.18 -9.95
CA SER A 217 3.79 -29.01 -10.30
C SER A 217 5.10 -28.21 -10.16
N PRO A 218 6.11 -28.75 -9.44
CA PRO A 218 6.10 -30.01 -8.70
C PRO A 218 5.19 -29.94 -7.46
N THR A 219 4.57 -31.09 -7.11
CA THR A 219 3.77 -31.24 -5.89
C THR A 219 4.66 -31.16 -4.66
N TYR A 220 4.14 -30.66 -3.55
CA TYR A 220 4.86 -30.53 -2.30
C TYR A 220 4.11 -31.06 -1.09
N HIS A 221 4.87 -31.68 -0.19
CA HIS A 221 4.40 -32.35 1.01
C HIS A 221 5.18 -31.81 2.22
N PRO A 222 4.65 -30.82 2.95
CA PRO A 222 5.38 -30.12 4.01
C PRO A 222 5.76 -31.03 5.18
N GLN A 223 5.05 -32.15 5.36
CA GLN A 223 5.42 -33.14 6.38
C GLN A 223 6.67 -33.97 6.03
N GLY A 224 7.04 -34.04 4.76
CA GLY A 224 8.31 -34.66 4.36
C GLY A 224 9.52 -33.84 4.79
N GLY A 225 9.34 -32.53 5.02
CA GLY A 225 10.41 -31.56 5.25
C GLY A 225 11.21 -31.27 3.97
N THR A 226 11.74 -30.06 3.85
CA THR A 226 12.87 -29.80 2.93
C THR A 226 13.95 -29.02 3.64
N GLN A 227 15.11 -29.63 3.78
CA GLN A 227 16.23 -29.02 4.50
C GLN A 227 16.99 -28.04 3.59
N PHE A 228 17.00 -26.77 3.99
CA PHE A 228 17.84 -25.73 3.36
C PHE A 228 19.05 -25.35 4.23
N LEU A 229 19.08 -25.79 5.49
CA LEU A 229 20.07 -25.50 6.53
C LEU A 229 20.43 -24.01 6.67
N THR A 230 19.49 -23.12 6.38
CA THR A 230 19.69 -21.66 6.54
C THR A 230 19.47 -21.27 7.99
N SER A 231 20.52 -21.29 8.80
CA SER A 231 20.42 -20.88 10.21
C SER A 231 20.66 -19.39 10.39
N VAL A 232 19.79 -18.75 11.17
CA VAL A 232 19.88 -17.32 11.49
C VAL A 232 19.82 -17.07 13.00
N ALA A 233 20.31 -15.91 13.43
CA ALA A 233 19.98 -15.43 14.77
C ALA A 233 18.50 -15.04 14.80
N HIS A 234 17.80 -15.41 15.88
CA HIS A 234 16.42 -15.00 16.08
C HIS A 234 16.25 -13.48 15.97
N PRO A 235 15.42 -12.98 15.04
CA PRO A 235 15.24 -11.55 14.88
C PRO A 235 14.66 -10.87 16.13
N LEU A 236 13.60 -11.45 16.70
CA LEU A 236 12.96 -11.06 17.97
C LEU A 236 12.34 -12.32 18.60
N TYR A 237 13.10 -13.02 19.45
CA TYR A 237 12.60 -14.23 20.08
C TYR A 237 11.65 -13.90 21.25
N SER A 238 10.46 -14.49 21.22
CA SER A 238 9.55 -14.58 22.36
C SER A 238 9.20 -16.04 22.62
N PRO A 239 9.30 -16.54 23.87
CA PRO A 239 8.95 -17.93 24.19
C PRO A 239 7.43 -18.16 24.07
N PRO A 240 7.01 -19.41 23.77
CA PRO A 240 5.59 -19.74 23.68
C PRO A 240 4.88 -19.65 25.04
N ARG A 241 3.59 -19.32 25.00
CA ARG A 241 2.76 -19.05 26.19
C ARG A 241 2.65 -20.21 27.18
N CYS A 242 2.64 -21.43 26.68
CA CYS A 242 2.37 -22.62 27.50
C CYS A 242 3.56 -23.09 28.32
N ALA A 243 4.80 -22.87 27.87
CA ALA A 243 6.04 -22.97 28.64
C ALA A 243 7.21 -22.52 27.76
N ALA A 244 8.21 -21.84 28.33
CA ALA A 244 9.44 -21.58 27.60
C ALA A 244 10.30 -22.85 27.52
N PRO A 245 10.89 -23.19 26.35
CA PRO A 245 11.93 -24.20 26.28
C PRO A 245 13.15 -23.78 27.13
N ALA A 246 13.95 -24.75 27.57
CA ALA A 246 15.10 -24.50 28.46
C ALA A 246 16.17 -23.58 27.83
N THR A 247 16.26 -23.58 26.50
CA THR A 247 17.11 -22.70 25.70
C THR A 247 16.30 -22.15 24.54
N THR A 248 16.70 -20.99 24.00
CA THR A 248 16.16 -20.49 22.73
C THR A 248 16.44 -21.53 21.63
N PRO A 249 15.40 -22.07 20.97
CA PRO A 249 15.59 -23.01 19.86
C PRO A 249 16.37 -22.36 18.73
N PRO A 250 17.12 -23.11 17.91
CA PRO A 250 17.71 -22.55 16.69
C PRO A 250 16.61 -22.06 15.73
N ALA A 251 16.86 -20.95 15.03
CA ALA A 251 16.08 -20.55 13.85
C ALA A 251 16.75 -21.13 12.62
N ILE A 252 16.03 -21.98 11.90
CA ILE A 252 16.50 -22.74 10.75
C ILE A 252 15.54 -22.47 9.57
N ASP A 253 16.05 -22.72 8.37
CA ASP A 253 15.35 -22.63 7.09
C ASP A 253 14.56 -21.34 6.86
N ALA A 254 15.06 -20.24 7.43
CA ALA A 254 14.41 -18.96 7.34
C ALA A 254 14.34 -18.44 5.89
N ALA A 255 13.16 -17.97 5.48
CA ALA A 255 12.94 -17.28 4.22
C ALA A 255 12.40 -15.88 4.50
N GLU A 256 12.93 -14.88 3.78
CA GLU A 256 12.63 -13.48 4.05
C GLU A 256 12.37 -12.67 2.78
N PHE A 257 11.32 -11.85 2.84
CA PHE A 257 11.08 -10.75 1.91
C PHE A 257 11.19 -9.42 2.65
N GLN A 258 12.13 -8.58 2.22
CA GLN A 258 12.38 -7.27 2.81
C GLN A 258 12.08 -6.17 1.80
N VAL A 259 11.40 -5.12 2.27
CA VAL A 259 11.14 -3.90 1.52
C VAL A 259 11.54 -2.67 2.32
N GLN A 260 12.06 -1.67 1.62
CA GLN A 260 12.22 -0.32 2.11
C GLN A 260 11.28 0.59 1.33
N LEU A 261 10.41 1.29 2.06
CA LEU A 261 9.29 2.06 1.52
C LEU A 261 9.38 3.50 2.01
N LYS A 262 9.09 4.44 1.12
CA LYS A 262 8.77 5.82 1.51
C LYS A 262 7.29 5.84 1.91
N VAL A 263 7.00 6.26 3.14
CA VAL A 263 5.62 6.44 3.60
C VAL A 263 5.02 7.66 2.90
N PRO A 264 3.83 7.53 2.28
CA PRO A 264 3.12 8.65 1.66
C PRO A 264 2.87 9.80 2.63
N GLN A 265 2.70 10.99 2.08
CA GLN A 265 2.60 12.26 2.82
C GLN A 265 1.42 12.33 3.79
N ASN A 266 0.33 11.61 3.51
CA ASN A 266 -0.85 11.53 4.38
C ASN A 266 -1.09 10.15 5.01
N ALA A 267 -0.20 9.17 4.76
CA ALA A 267 -0.32 7.84 5.33
C ALA A 267 0.12 7.82 6.80
N LYS A 268 -0.78 7.36 7.68
CA LYS A 268 -0.59 7.25 9.13
C LYS A 268 -0.55 5.80 9.62
N ASN A 269 -0.93 4.86 8.76
CA ASN A 269 -0.78 3.43 9.00
C ASN A 269 -0.47 2.69 7.70
N LEU A 270 0.02 1.47 7.85
CA LEU A 270 0.00 0.45 6.81
C LEU A 270 -0.80 -0.76 7.27
N SER A 271 -1.28 -1.54 6.32
CA SER A 271 -1.90 -2.84 6.59
C SER A 271 -1.52 -3.87 5.53
N PHE A 272 -1.62 -5.15 5.88
CA PHE A 272 -1.44 -6.28 4.98
C PHE A 272 -2.22 -7.49 5.48
N ASN A 273 -2.59 -8.38 4.57
CA ASN A 273 -3.15 -9.68 4.89
C ASN A 273 -2.06 -10.76 4.87
N PHE A 274 -2.22 -11.76 5.74
CA PHE A 274 -1.36 -12.94 5.71
C PHE A 274 -2.10 -14.19 6.19
N ALA A 275 -1.64 -15.37 5.82
CA ALA A 275 -2.11 -16.64 6.37
C ALA A 275 -0.90 -17.53 6.67
N PHE A 276 -0.76 -17.96 7.92
CA PHE A 276 0.33 -18.82 8.36
C PHE A 276 -0.11 -20.28 8.40
N PHE A 277 0.80 -21.18 8.04
CA PHE A 277 0.62 -22.63 7.96
C PHE A 277 1.82 -23.30 8.60
N SER A 278 1.58 -24.40 9.31
CA SER A 278 2.64 -25.26 9.83
C SER A 278 2.21 -26.71 9.84
N ALA A 279 3.15 -27.59 9.51
CA ALA A 279 3.00 -29.03 9.55
C ALA A 279 3.31 -29.60 10.94
N GLU A 280 3.81 -28.77 11.86
CA GLU A 280 4.11 -29.15 13.24
C GLU A 280 2.86 -29.25 14.14
N TYR A 281 1.76 -28.65 13.70
CA TYR A 281 0.50 -28.67 14.44
C TYR A 281 -0.30 -29.95 14.15
N PRO A 282 -0.99 -30.55 15.14
CA PRO A 282 -1.05 -30.18 16.56
C PRO A 282 0.06 -30.79 17.42
N GLU A 283 0.87 -31.70 16.88
CA GLU A 283 1.72 -32.62 17.65
C GLU A 283 2.78 -31.92 18.50
N TRP A 284 3.31 -30.81 17.99
CA TRP A 284 4.48 -30.13 18.54
C TRP A 284 4.15 -28.78 19.19
N VAL A 285 2.86 -28.49 19.35
CA VAL A 285 2.38 -27.37 20.16
C VAL A 285 3.04 -27.43 21.55
N CYS A 286 3.52 -26.29 22.03
CA CYS A 286 4.23 -26.11 23.30
C CYS A 286 5.57 -26.82 23.41
N THR A 287 6.23 -27.12 22.30
CA THR A 287 7.60 -27.66 22.28
C THR A 287 8.60 -26.63 21.75
N GLU A 288 9.85 -27.03 21.53
CA GLU A 288 10.89 -26.19 20.90
C GLU A 288 10.72 -26.03 19.39
N TYR A 289 9.85 -26.84 18.80
CA TYR A 289 9.42 -26.87 17.40
C TYR A 289 8.23 -25.93 17.26
N ASN A 290 8.51 -24.62 17.21
CA ASN A 290 7.51 -23.56 17.26
C ASN A 290 7.68 -22.59 16.10
N ASP A 291 7.46 -23.12 14.92
CA ASP A 291 7.54 -22.37 13.68
C ASP A 291 6.75 -21.09 13.75
N ARG A 292 7.31 -20.04 13.14
CA ARG A 292 6.77 -18.69 13.27
C ARG A 292 6.82 -17.89 12.01
N PHE A 293 5.84 -17.00 11.94
CA PHE A 293 5.82 -15.88 11.02
C PHE A 293 6.05 -14.59 11.79
N MET A 294 6.86 -13.71 11.21
CA MET A 294 7.14 -12.39 11.77
C MET A 294 6.99 -11.33 10.67
N ALA A 295 6.31 -10.24 11.01
CA ALA A 295 6.33 -9.01 10.23
C ALA A 295 7.08 -7.96 11.06
N ILE A 296 8.34 -7.69 10.71
CA ILE A 296 9.19 -6.76 11.45
C ILE A 296 9.19 -5.41 10.75
N LEU A 297 8.70 -4.39 11.45
CA LEU A 297 8.64 -3.02 11.00
C LEU A 297 9.67 -2.16 11.75
N GLU A 298 10.49 -1.43 11.01
CA GLU A 298 11.27 -0.31 11.51
C GLU A 298 10.60 1.02 11.12
N SER A 299 10.08 1.76 12.10
CA SER A 299 9.31 3.00 11.90
C SER A 299 9.34 3.88 13.15
N ASP A 300 9.37 5.20 12.96
CA ASP A 300 9.23 6.21 14.02
C ASP A 300 7.78 6.36 14.49
N GLY A 301 6.82 5.78 13.76
CA GLY A 301 5.41 5.73 14.14
C GLY A 301 5.11 4.70 15.25
N LEU A 302 6.07 3.84 15.59
CA LEU A 302 5.90 2.81 16.62
C LEU A 302 6.21 3.35 18.03
N ASP A 303 5.19 3.41 18.89
CA ASP A 303 5.37 3.65 20.33
C ASP A 303 5.64 2.32 21.06
N VAL A 304 6.91 2.01 21.29
CA VAL A 304 7.37 0.79 21.98
C VAL A 304 6.72 0.61 23.36
N ALA A 305 6.30 1.69 24.03
CA ALA A 305 5.63 1.60 25.33
C ALA A 305 4.23 1.00 25.25
N GLN A 306 3.59 1.06 24.08
CA GLN A 306 2.26 0.47 23.82
C GLN A 306 2.34 -0.97 23.29
N LEU A 307 3.53 -1.46 22.93
CA LEU A 307 3.70 -2.80 22.37
C LEU A 307 3.93 -3.86 23.46
N PRO A 308 3.52 -5.12 23.24
CA PRO A 308 3.82 -6.21 24.16
C PRO A 308 5.34 -6.38 24.36
N LYS A 309 5.73 -6.74 25.58
CA LYS A 309 7.15 -6.98 25.91
C LYS A 309 7.72 -8.09 25.02
N GLY A 310 8.95 -7.89 24.55
CA GLY A 310 9.64 -8.86 23.67
C GLY A 310 9.33 -8.72 22.19
N GLN A 311 8.41 -7.83 21.81
CA GLN A 311 8.08 -7.58 20.39
C GLN A 311 9.00 -6.56 19.73
N CYS A 312 9.93 -5.94 20.44
CA CYS A 312 10.79 -4.88 19.90
C CYS A 312 12.25 -5.10 20.25
N LYS A 313 13.14 -4.75 19.32
CA LYS A 313 14.57 -4.66 19.59
C LYS A 313 14.83 -3.41 20.43
N THR A 314 15.58 -3.57 21.51
CA THR A 314 15.96 -2.46 22.38
C THR A 314 17.29 -1.84 21.94
N GLY A 315 17.45 -0.53 22.12
CA GLY A 315 18.72 0.17 21.89
C GLY A 315 19.06 0.44 20.41
N THR A 316 18.07 0.32 19.51
CA THR A 316 18.19 0.77 18.12
C THR A 316 17.88 2.27 18.01
N ALA A 317 18.43 2.93 16.98
CA ALA A 317 18.17 4.34 16.72
C ALA A 317 16.71 4.61 16.38
N ARG A 318 16.03 3.64 15.76
CA ARG A 318 14.60 3.65 15.44
C ARG A 318 13.93 2.40 16.00
N PRO A 319 12.66 2.47 16.44
CA PRO A 319 11.92 1.28 16.86
C PRO A 319 11.90 0.22 15.76
N THR A 320 12.31 -1.00 16.09
CA THR A 320 12.24 -2.16 15.20
C THR A 320 11.47 -3.26 15.91
N CYS A 321 10.23 -3.52 15.47
CA CYS A 321 9.29 -4.36 16.20
C CYS A 321 8.57 -5.36 15.31
N ASN A 322 8.24 -6.53 15.84
CA ASN A 322 7.26 -7.42 15.25
C ASN A 322 5.86 -6.81 15.44
N VAL A 323 5.12 -6.66 14.35
CA VAL A 323 3.80 -6.02 14.32
C VAL A 323 2.64 -7.01 14.19
N SER A 324 2.95 -8.31 14.05
CA SER A 324 1.95 -9.38 13.96
C SER A 324 2.00 -10.28 15.21
N TYR A 325 0.97 -10.17 16.05
CA TYR A 325 0.83 -10.91 17.30
C TYR A 325 -0.65 -11.02 17.72
N ASP A 326 -0.98 -11.97 18.58
CA ASP A 326 -2.35 -12.11 19.11
C ASP A 326 -2.72 -11.10 20.19
N ASP A 327 -3.96 -11.16 20.68
CA ASP A 327 -4.49 -10.29 21.74
C ASP A 327 -3.79 -10.48 23.10
N LYS A 328 -2.91 -11.48 23.22
CA LYS A 328 -2.05 -11.74 24.38
C LYS A 328 -0.60 -11.34 24.13
N GLY A 329 -0.31 -10.76 22.97
CA GLY A 329 1.02 -10.31 22.57
C GLY A 329 1.98 -11.45 22.24
N GLN A 330 1.48 -12.64 21.87
CA GLN A 330 2.30 -13.74 21.36
C GLN A 330 2.51 -13.58 19.86
N PRO A 331 3.75 -13.77 19.34
CA PRO A 331 4.00 -13.79 17.90
C PRO A 331 3.14 -14.83 17.18
N VAL A 332 2.95 -14.63 15.87
CA VAL A 332 2.29 -15.62 15.02
C VAL A 332 3.16 -16.88 14.96
N SER A 333 2.62 -17.97 15.49
CA SER A 333 3.29 -19.27 15.58
C SER A 333 2.25 -20.37 15.76
N ILE A 334 2.67 -21.64 15.80
CA ILE A 334 1.75 -22.76 16.06
C ILE A 334 1.06 -22.68 17.42
N ASN A 335 1.62 -21.93 18.37
CA ASN A 335 1.10 -21.73 19.72
C ASN A 335 0.11 -20.55 19.85
N ASN A 336 -0.11 -19.82 18.76
CA ASN A 336 -0.93 -18.63 18.73
C ASN A 336 -2.43 -18.98 18.68
N ALA A 337 -3.27 -18.18 19.35
CA ALA A 337 -4.73 -18.38 19.39
C ALA A 337 -5.40 -18.33 18.00
N PHE A 338 -4.76 -17.72 17.00
CA PHE A 338 -5.32 -17.62 15.65
C PHE A 338 -5.31 -18.94 14.86
N PHE A 339 -4.63 -20.00 15.33
CA PHE A 339 -4.48 -21.26 14.59
C PHE A 339 -5.77 -22.10 14.55
N ASP A 340 -6.76 -21.61 13.82
CA ASP A 340 -8.19 -21.95 13.94
C ASP A 340 -8.68 -22.94 12.85
N ILE A 341 -7.89 -23.16 11.80
CA ILE A 341 -8.15 -24.18 10.77
C ILE A 341 -7.40 -25.46 11.15
N CYS A 342 -8.05 -26.34 11.92
CA CYS A 342 -7.44 -27.55 12.48
C CYS A 342 -8.47 -28.66 12.78
N ASP A 343 -8.04 -29.92 12.78
CA ASP A 343 -8.89 -31.08 13.14
C ASP A 343 -8.96 -31.33 14.66
N SER A 344 -7.92 -30.97 15.40
CA SER A 344 -7.77 -31.29 16.82
C SER A 344 -7.50 -30.03 17.64
N ALA A 345 -8.40 -29.74 18.58
CA ALA A 345 -8.25 -28.64 19.54
C ALA A 345 -7.12 -28.87 20.54
N SER A 346 -6.81 -30.12 20.90
CA SER A 346 -5.82 -30.49 21.91
C SER A 346 -4.44 -30.75 21.31
N GLY A 347 -3.43 -30.03 21.79
CA GLY A 347 -2.03 -30.20 21.35
C GLY A 347 -1.46 -31.57 21.73
N GLY A 348 -0.54 -32.09 20.91
CA GLY A 348 0.22 -33.30 21.19
C GLY A 348 1.30 -33.10 22.26
N THR A 349 1.79 -34.23 22.78
CA THR A 349 2.86 -34.57 23.77
C THR A 349 3.46 -33.52 24.75
N GLY A 350 3.52 -32.23 24.43
CA GLY A 350 4.12 -31.15 25.22
C GLY A 350 3.18 -30.42 26.19
N SER A 351 1.86 -30.48 26.04
CA SER A 351 0.95 -29.99 27.10
C SER A 351 -0.44 -30.63 27.05
N SER A 352 -0.87 -31.20 28.17
CA SER A 352 -2.26 -31.64 28.39
C SER A 352 -3.25 -30.46 28.60
N ALA A 353 -2.83 -29.22 28.35
CA ALA A 353 -3.56 -28.01 28.73
C ALA A 353 -3.71 -26.96 27.62
N TRP A 354 -2.96 -27.05 26.49
CA TRP A 354 -3.19 -26.16 25.37
C TRP A 354 -4.37 -26.67 24.55
N THR A 355 -5.39 -25.82 24.42
CA THR A 355 -6.55 -26.08 23.57
C THR A 355 -6.76 -24.89 22.64
N ASN A 356 -6.79 -25.12 21.32
CA ASN A 356 -7.38 -24.14 20.41
C ASN A 356 -8.87 -24.38 20.27
N THR A 357 -9.57 -23.34 19.83
CA THR A 357 -10.90 -23.52 19.30
C THR A 357 -10.73 -23.71 17.80
N CYS A 358 -10.74 -24.95 17.31
CA CYS A 358 -10.77 -25.22 15.87
C CYS A 358 -12.18 -24.94 15.31
N THR A 359 -12.54 -23.66 15.17
CA THR A 359 -13.87 -23.23 14.74
C THR A 359 -14.04 -23.29 13.23
N LYS A 360 -12.95 -23.25 12.47
CA LYS A 360 -12.96 -23.25 11.00
C LYS A 360 -12.81 -24.64 10.40
N SER A 361 -13.48 -24.87 9.27
CA SER A 361 -13.49 -26.19 8.61
C SER A 361 -12.08 -26.60 8.12
N PRO A 362 -11.57 -27.77 8.53
CA PRO A 362 -10.28 -28.30 8.08
C PRO A 362 -10.19 -28.56 6.59
N THR A 363 -11.33 -28.69 5.91
CA THR A 363 -11.41 -28.84 4.45
C THR A 363 -10.79 -27.67 3.70
N MET A 364 -10.62 -26.50 4.33
CA MET A 364 -9.91 -25.37 3.75
C MET A 364 -8.44 -25.66 3.45
N LEU A 365 -7.84 -26.64 4.13
CA LEU A 365 -6.47 -27.09 3.86
C LEU A 365 -6.38 -28.02 2.64
N ASN A 366 -7.49 -28.40 2.01
CA ASN A 366 -7.43 -29.35 0.90
C ASN A 366 -6.54 -28.84 -0.24
N GLY A 367 -5.55 -29.65 -0.62
CA GLY A 367 -4.61 -29.33 -1.69
C GLY A 367 -3.41 -28.49 -1.25
N THR A 368 -3.35 -27.98 -0.01
CA THR A 368 -2.22 -27.14 0.44
C THR A 368 -0.96 -27.94 0.80
N GLY A 369 -1.11 -29.23 1.10
CA GLY A 369 -0.09 -30.07 1.73
C GLY A 369 -0.27 -30.23 3.24
N TYR A 370 -0.89 -29.24 3.88
CA TYR A 370 -1.10 -29.20 5.34
C TYR A 370 -2.34 -29.99 5.81
N GLN A 371 -3.01 -30.69 4.90
CA GLN A 371 -4.11 -31.61 5.19
C GLN A 371 -3.69 -33.08 5.24
N GLU A 372 -2.39 -33.36 5.17
CA GLU A 372 -1.91 -34.73 5.13
C GLU A 372 -2.28 -35.50 6.40
N SER A 373 -2.83 -36.69 6.19
CA SER A 373 -3.40 -37.52 7.24
C SER A 373 -2.38 -38.56 7.70
N LEU A 374 -1.75 -38.31 8.85
CA LEU A 374 -0.80 -39.24 9.48
C LEU A 374 -1.43 -39.94 10.67
N TYR A 375 -0.79 -41.05 11.06
CA TYR A 375 -1.10 -41.74 12.30
C TYR A 375 -0.57 -40.94 13.48
N ASP A 376 -1.40 -40.77 14.50
CA ASP A 376 -0.95 -40.16 15.75
C ASP A 376 0.27 -40.89 16.28
N ASN A 377 1.32 -40.13 16.61
CA ASN A 377 2.57 -40.63 17.16
C ASN A 377 3.17 -41.84 16.42
N ASN A 378 2.99 -41.91 15.10
CA ASN A 378 3.38 -43.05 14.24
C ASN A 378 2.74 -44.40 14.62
N ASP A 379 1.68 -44.40 15.42
CA ASP A 379 0.94 -45.60 15.78
C ASP A 379 -0.15 -45.88 14.74
N SER A 380 0.16 -46.81 13.83
CA SER A 380 -0.77 -47.27 12.79
C SER A 380 -2.12 -47.83 13.29
N SER A 381 -2.28 -48.02 14.61
CA SER A 381 -3.52 -48.45 15.25
C SER A 381 -4.44 -47.29 15.69
N LEU A 382 -3.94 -46.05 15.72
CA LEU A 382 -4.71 -44.86 16.07
C LEU A 382 -5.40 -44.26 14.85
N PRO A 383 -6.54 -43.55 15.03
CA PRO A 383 -7.17 -42.81 13.95
C PRO A 383 -6.17 -41.83 13.35
N LYS A 384 -6.17 -41.71 12.02
CA LYS A 384 -5.37 -40.66 11.40
C LYS A 384 -6.02 -39.31 11.63
N HIS A 385 -5.22 -38.30 11.91
CA HIS A 385 -5.62 -36.89 11.92
C HIS A 385 -4.83 -36.11 10.88
N ARG A 386 -5.31 -34.93 10.48
CA ARG A 386 -4.50 -34.00 9.68
C ARG A 386 -3.32 -33.51 10.53
N ALA A 387 -2.11 -33.79 10.06
CA ALA A 387 -0.89 -33.21 10.59
C ALA A 387 -0.62 -31.92 9.79
N GLY A 388 -1.03 -30.83 10.43
CA GLY A 388 -0.92 -29.47 9.98
C GLY A 388 -2.13 -28.62 10.35
N GLY A 389 -1.98 -27.31 10.18
CA GLY A 389 -3.12 -26.41 10.16
C GLY A 389 -2.73 -25.00 9.74
N SER A 390 -3.66 -24.06 9.96
CA SER A 390 -3.47 -22.68 9.55
C SER A 390 -4.19 -21.70 10.45
N THR A 391 -3.69 -20.46 10.47
CA THR A 391 -4.41 -19.32 11.03
C THR A 391 -5.64 -18.93 10.21
N GLY A 392 -5.71 -19.36 8.95
CA GLY A 392 -6.52 -18.66 7.96
C GLY A 392 -5.95 -17.27 7.66
N TRP A 393 -6.67 -16.49 6.85
CA TRP A 393 -6.31 -15.11 6.60
C TRP A 393 -6.49 -14.26 7.86
N LEU A 394 -5.46 -13.49 8.18
CA LEU A 394 -5.42 -12.45 9.19
C LEU A 394 -5.10 -11.11 8.52
N SER A 395 -5.33 -10.02 9.24
CA SER A 395 -4.97 -8.66 8.84
C SER A 395 -4.16 -8.01 9.94
N THR A 396 -2.97 -7.52 9.62
CA THR A 396 -2.19 -6.65 10.52
C THR A 396 -2.32 -5.22 10.04
N THR A 397 -2.55 -4.29 10.97
CA THR A 397 -2.45 -2.84 10.75
C THR A 397 -1.44 -2.28 11.75
N ALA A 398 -0.51 -1.44 11.30
CA ALA A 398 0.54 -0.86 12.13
C ALA A 398 0.73 0.64 11.85
N PRO A 399 1.04 1.45 12.89
CA PRO A 399 1.26 2.88 12.72
C PRO A 399 2.57 3.15 11.98
N VAL A 400 2.56 4.22 11.18
CA VAL A 400 3.74 4.79 10.53
C VAL A 400 3.68 6.31 10.63
N LYS A 401 4.84 6.96 10.48
CA LYS A 401 4.91 8.42 10.40
C LYS A 401 4.94 8.85 8.93
N PRO A 402 4.14 9.84 8.51
CA PRO A 402 4.21 10.37 7.17
C PRO A 402 5.62 10.81 6.78
N ASN A 403 5.96 10.67 5.49
CA ASN A 403 7.23 11.07 4.89
C ASN A 403 8.49 10.39 5.45
N GLU A 404 8.38 9.39 6.34
CA GLU A 404 9.56 8.62 6.75
C GLU A 404 9.91 7.52 5.74
N THR A 405 11.14 7.02 5.80
CA THR A 405 11.51 5.77 5.12
C THR A 405 11.44 4.64 6.13
N ILE A 406 10.61 3.63 5.88
CA ILE A 406 10.47 2.44 6.75
C ILE A 406 11.18 1.24 6.13
N THR A 407 11.52 0.27 6.97
CA THR A 407 11.88 -1.08 6.53
C THR A 407 10.83 -2.05 7.05
N LEU A 408 10.22 -2.84 6.16
CA LEU A 408 9.28 -3.90 6.50
C LEU A 408 9.85 -5.24 6.03
N ARG A 409 9.88 -6.22 6.94
CA ARG A 409 10.44 -7.55 6.69
C ARG A 409 9.38 -8.58 7.01
N PHE A 410 9.12 -9.48 6.08
CA PHE A 410 8.29 -10.65 6.27
C PHE A 410 9.17 -11.88 6.34
N ILE A 411 9.09 -12.64 7.43
CA ILE A 411 10.01 -13.74 7.72
C ILE A 411 9.19 -14.94 8.17
N VAL A 412 9.43 -16.09 7.55
CA VAL A 412 9.01 -17.40 8.08
C VAL A 412 10.25 -18.16 8.55
N ILE A 413 10.14 -18.85 9.68
CA ILE A 413 11.25 -19.54 10.35
C ILE A 413 10.76 -20.90 10.80
N ASP A 414 11.57 -21.93 10.51
CA ASP A 414 11.50 -23.25 11.14
C ASP A 414 12.27 -23.20 12.47
N GLU A 415 11.62 -23.55 13.58
CA GLU A 415 12.26 -23.54 14.90
C GLU A 415 12.63 -24.93 15.38
N GLY A 416 13.78 -25.07 16.03
CA GLY A 416 14.16 -26.30 16.70
C GLY A 416 14.88 -27.29 15.79
N ASP A 417 14.32 -27.62 14.62
CA ASP A 417 15.02 -28.43 13.62
C ASP A 417 14.83 -27.97 12.15
N ALA A 418 14.70 -28.90 11.21
CA ALA A 418 14.59 -28.63 9.77
C ALA A 418 13.61 -29.64 9.16
N LYS A 419 12.61 -30.05 9.95
CA LYS A 419 11.64 -31.09 9.63
C LYS A 419 10.28 -30.50 9.88
N LEU A 420 9.35 -30.86 9.00
CA LEU A 420 7.99 -30.31 8.95
C LEU A 420 8.04 -28.82 8.62
N ASP A 421 7.67 -28.48 7.39
CA ASP A 421 7.83 -27.11 6.94
C ASP A 421 6.62 -26.24 7.26
N SER A 422 6.87 -24.95 7.40
CA SER A 422 5.87 -23.91 7.57
C SER A 422 5.85 -22.95 6.39
N ALA A 423 4.73 -22.28 6.19
CA ALA A 423 4.56 -21.32 5.12
C ALA A 423 3.73 -20.13 5.57
N VAL A 424 3.92 -19.02 4.87
CA VAL A 424 3.07 -17.83 5.00
C VAL A 424 2.69 -17.32 3.62
N LEU A 425 1.40 -17.07 3.43
CA LEU A 425 0.87 -16.28 2.33
C LEU A 425 0.78 -14.82 2.77
N ILE A 426 1.11 -13.87 1.91
CA ILE A 426 1.03 -12.44 2.20
C ILE A 426 0.42 -11.73 1.00
N ASP A 427 -0.49 -10.80 1.25
CA ASP A 427 -1.20 -10.07 0.20
C ASP A 427 -1.78 -8.74 0.71
N ASN A 428 -2.32 -7.94 -0.21
CA ASN A 428 -3.20 -6.81 0.04
C ASN A 428 -2.58 -5.75 0.97
N PHE A 429 -1.34 -5.37 0.65
CA PHE A 429 -0.69 -4.24 1.31
C PHE A 429 -1.44 -2.94 0.97
N LYS A 430 -1.72 -2.13 1.99
CA LYS A 430 -2.35 -0.82 1.82
C LYS A 430 -1.75 0.21 2.77
N TRP A 431 -1.70 1.45 2.30
CA TRP A 431 -1.55 2.61 3.16
C TRP A 431 -2.93 3.06 3.68
N GLY A 432 -2.96 3.70 4.84
CA GLY A 432 -4.18 4.27 5.40
C GLY A 432 -3.96 5.64 6.03
N VAL A 433 -4.92 6.54 5.85
CA VAL A 433 -4.88 7.94 6.33
C VAL A 433 -5.35 8.12 7.78
N THR A 434 -5.92 7.08 8.38
CA THR A 434 -6.39 7.09 9.77
C THR A 434 -5.26 6.68 10.71
N ALA A 435 -5.02 7.42 11.80
CA ALA A 435 -4.02 7.02 12.77
C ALA A 435 -4.48 5.79 13.59
N VAL A 436 -3.55 4.90 13.89
CA VAL A 436 -3.74 3.79 14.84
C VAL A 436 -2.73 3.93 15.98
N ALA A 437 -3.12 3.57 17.20
CA ALA A 437 -2.27 3.78 18.38
C ALA A 437 -1.15 2.74 18.51
N ALA A 438 -1.40 1.51 18.08
CA ALA A 438 -0.47 0.38 18.17
C ALA A 438 -0.78 -0.63 17.06
N PRO A 439 0.17 -1.54 16.75
CA PRO A 439 -0.13 -2.64 15.85
C PRO A 439 -1.24 -3.54 16.38
N VAL A 440 -2.12 -3.96 15.48
CA VAL A 440 -3.25 -4.84 15.77
C VAL A 440 -3.31 -5.91 14.69
N THR A 441 -3.50 -7.16 15.10
CA THR A 441 -3.77 -8.28 14.20
C THR A 441 -5.14 -8.85 14.51
N VAL A 442 -5.96 -9.03 13.48
CA VAL A 442 -7.32 -9.56 13.60
C VAL A 442 -7.61 -10.59 12.53
N ASP A 443 -8.55 -11.48 12.80
CA ASP A 443 -9.25 -12.22 11.76
C ASP A 443 -10.27 -11.27 11.09
N PRO A 444 -10.10 -10.91 9.80
CA PRO A 444 -11.04 -10.04 9.11
C PRO A 444 -12.38 -10.73 8.80
N GLY A 445 -12.50 -12.04 9.09
CA GLY A 445 -13.64 -12.86 8.73
C GLY A 445 -13.57 -13.39 7.30
N ILE A 446 -14.42 -14.38 7.00
CA ILE A 446 -14.62 -14.91 5.65
C ILE A 446 -15.60 -13.97 4.93
N ASN A 447 -15.10 -12.82 4.46
CA ASN A 447 -15.75 -12.08 3.39
C ASN A 447 -15.31 -12.65 2.04
#